data_AF-M6VVL8-F1
#
_entry.id   AF-M6VVL8-F1
#
_cell.length_a   1.000
_cell.length_b   1.000
_cell.length_c   1.000
_cell.angle_alpha   90.00
_cell.angle_beta   90.00
_cell.angle_gamma   90.00
#
_symmetry.space_group_name_H-M   'P 1'
#
loop_
_entity.id
_entity.type
_entity.pdbx_description
1 polymer ?
#
loop_
_entity_poly.entity_id
_entity_poly.type
_entity_poly.pdbx_seq_one_letter_code
_entity_poly.pdbx_strand_id
1 'polypeptide(L)'
;MQHFTGTFINKWANDYYESETITGVGIGLAGDGAISIYAGFQFGLVFGLAYASATIVALPFIFFGLLQPLRARPPILYFPVFSNDEEGRELRSLLQNVSQIPFYIQPIVIPSHPKKSIEAELAESFFSSSSIPDDRLYSFQYLNQTSTSKILERTSIEEIRNEMPRFRKLLNEDFVFISKAHLKFGECKLEKVPYKELVKFEERLIMRTAYPRDKEDKEETGFMEVQVEIKTYLIDFKNQKIRSFEISETERGYNDFAQRACPDLSQAGKMALKNVGLSHTRKIFPQWESMKLNLIRKDSDPNVQKLLEEGFQYFGERNNENAVISLIKPGALEVWKRALAQSGDRSEGAFANIAYYYLNNGYLDEAIDWFRKAAAANPERQRFWNFRIEDILREQKAAKVNKLQNNLNKEKIEKP
;
A
#
# COMPACT_ATOMS: atom_id res chain seq x y z
N MET A 1 29.64 -44.24 -33.54
CA MET A 1 29.12 -42.87 -33.78
C MET A 1 27.98 -42.53 -32.80
N GLN A 2 28.11 -42.87 -31.52
CA GLN A 2 27.09 -42.64 -30.48
C GLN A 2 27.59 -41.82 -29.29
N HIS A 3 28.90 -41.55 -29.21
CA HIS A 3 29.50 -40.74 -28.13
C HIS A 3 29.69 -39.26 -28.48
N PHE A 4 29.43 -38.84 -29.72
CA PHE A 4 29.60 -37.45 -30.16
C PHE A 4 28.30 -36.62 -30.05
N THR A 5 27.14 -37.28 -29.98
CA THR A 5 25.81 -36.64 -30.00
C THR A 5 25.28 -36.29 -28.61
N GLY A 6 25.59 -37.08 -27.57
CA GLY A 6 25.14 -36.81 -26.20
C GLY A 6 25.76 -35.54 -25.59
N THR A 7 27.01 -35.25 -25.92
CA THR A 7 27.74 -34.06 -25.43
C THR A 7 27.29 -32.77 -26.11
N PHE A 8 26.85 -32.84 -27.37
CA PHE A 8 26.38 -31.67 -28.12
C PHE A 8 24.99 -31.23 -27.64
N ILE A 9 24.09 -32.19 -27.38
CA ILE A 9 22.72 -31.92 -26.93
C ILE A 9 22.71 -31.37 -25.49
N ASN A 10 23.54 -31.90 -24.59
CA ASN A 10 23.64 -31.39 -23.22
C ASN A 10 24.31 -30.01 -23.14
N LYS A 11 25.27 -29.70 -24.02
CA LYS A 11 25.84 -28.36 -24.11
C LYS A 11 24.84 -27.34 -24.67
N TRP A 12 24.05 -27.74 -25.68
CA TRP A 12 23.02 -26.92 -26.31
C TRP A 12 21.84 -26.61 -25.37
N ALA A 13 21.44 -27.56 -24.53
CA ALA A 13 20.40 -27.36 -23.53
C ALA A 13 20.82 -26.37 -22.42
N ASN A 14 22.10 -26.35 -22.03
CA ASN A 14 22.62 -25.37 -21.06
C ASN A 14 22.70 -23.95 -21.66
N ASP A 15 23.17 -23.80 -22.91
CA ASP A 15 23.28 -22.48 -23.55
C ASP A 15 21.90 -21.85 -23.87
N TYR A 16 20.85 -22.67 -24.04
CA TYR A 16 19.48 -22.20 -24.31
C TYR A 16 18.77 -21.61 -23.07
N TYR A 17 19.11 -22.07 -21.86
CA TYR A 17 18.52 -21.56 -20.62
C TYR A 17 19.27 -20.35 -20.02
N GLU A 18 20.48 -20.03 -20.50
CA GLU A 18 21.27 -18.91 -19.97
C GLU A 18 21.18 -17.60 -20.79
N SER A 19 20.50 -17.56 -21.94
CA SER A 19 20.43 -16.32 -22.76
C SER A 19 19.01 -15.78 -22.99
N GLU A 20 18.58 -14.86 -22.11
CA GLU A 20 17.41 -13.99 -22.35
C GLU A 20 17.74 -12.84 -23.34
N THR A 21 18.35 -13.14 -24.48
CA THR A 21 18.60 -12.14 -25.53
C THR A 21 18.29 -12.68 -26.93
N ILE A 22 18.14 -11.75 -27.89
CA ILE A 22 17.71 -11.94 -29.30
C ILE A 22 18.42 -13.11 -30.01
N THR A 23 19.60 -13.53 -29.54
CA THR A 23 20.34 -14.72 -30.00
C THR A 23 19.61 -16.05 -29.82
N GLY A 24 18.76 -16.22 -28.80
CA GLY A 24 18.01 -17.46 -28.58
C GLY A 24 17.00 -17.77 -29.70
N VAL A 25 16.40 -16.73 -30.29
CA VAL A 25 15.47 -16.86 -31.43
C VAL A 25 16.19 -17.30 -32.71
N GLY A 26 17.43 -16.83 -32.91
CA GLY A 26 18.27 -17.25 -34.04
C GLY A 26 18.67 -18.72 -33.98
N ILE A 27 18.89 -19.25 -32.77
CA ILE A 27 19.25 -20.65 -32.53
C ILE A 27 18.04 -21.59 -32.74
N GLY A 28 16.82 -21.15 -32.38
CA GLY A 28 15.58 -21.91 -32.64
C GLY A 28 15.28 -22.10 -34.13
N LEU A 29 15.47 -21.07 -34.96
CA LEU A 29 15.23 -21.13 -36.40
C LEU A 29 16.16 -22.11 -37.14
N ALA A 30 17.42 -22.23 -36.69
CA ALA A 30 18.36 -23.20 -37.24
C ALA A 30 18.00 -24.65 -36.87
N GLY A 31 17.44 -24.86 -35.67
CA GLY A 31 16.93 -26.16 -35.22
C GLY A 31 15.72 -26.64 -36.02
N ASP A 32 14.75 -25.77 -36.26
CA ASP A 32 13.52 -26.10 -37.00
C ASP A 32 13.80 -26.41 -38.49
N GLY A 33 14.81 -25.77 -39.08
CA GLY A 33 15.29 -26.09 -40.42
C GLY A 33 15.88 -27.51 -40.50
N ALA A 34 16.69 -27.91 -39.52
CA ALA A 34 17.27 -29.24 -39.46
C ALA A 34 16.22 -30.35 -39.26
N ILE A 35 15.19 -30.09 -38.44
CA ILE A 35 14.07 -31.02 -38.21
C ILE A 35 13.21 -31.16 -39.47
N SER A 36 12.96 -30.08 -40.20
CA SER A 36 12.17 -30.12 -41.45
C SER A 36 12.88 -30.90 -42.55
N ILE A 37 14.21 -30.76 -42.66
CA ILE A 37 15.04 -31.54 -43.59
C ILE A 37 15.03 -33.04 -43.20
N TYR A 38 15.18 -33.34 -41.91
CA TYR A 38 15.13 -34.71 -41.40
C TYR A 38 13.75 -35.37 -41.62
N ALA A 39 12.67 -34.65 -41.35
CA ALA A 39 11.30 -35.11 -41.57
C ALA A 39 11.00 -35.33 -43.06
N GLY A 40 11.51 -34.45 -43.95
CA GLY A 40 11.42 -34.64 -45.39
C GLY A 40 12.19 -35.86 -45.91
N PHE A 41 13.31 -36.19 -45.26
CA PHE A 41 14.12 -37.37 -45.60
C PHE A 41 13.48 -38.69 -45.13
N GLN A 42 12.81 -38.69 -43.97
CA GLN A 42 12.15 -39.87 -43.38
C GLN A 42 10.75 -40.13 -43.93
N PHE A 43 9.95 -39.08 -44.18
CA PHE A 43 8.52 -39.20 -44.47
C PHE A 43 8.10 -38.65 -45.84
N GLY A 44 9.09 -38.24 -46.66
CA GLY A 44 8.88 -37.77 -48.02
C GLY A 44 8.75 -36.26 -48.14
N LEU A 45 9.06 -35.77 -49.34
CA LEU A 45 9.27 -34.34 -49.64
C LEU A 45 8.01 -33.48 -49.39
N VAL A 46 6.82 -34.05 -49.59
CA VAL A 46 5.53 -33.38 -49.35
C VAL A 46 5.31 -33.11 -47.86
N PHE A 47 5.75 -34.01 -46.98
CA PHE A 47 5.59 -33.87 -45.53
C PHE A 47 6.57 -32.83 -44.96
N GLY A 48 7.81 -32.81 -45.46
CA GLY A 48 8.81 -31.79 -45.10
C GLY A 48 8.39 -30.38 -45.54
N LEU A 49 7.81 -30.23 -46.74
CA LEU A 49 7.27 -28.95 -47.21
C LEU A 49 6.05 -28.51 -46.40
N ALA A 50 5.13 -29.42 -46.06
CA ALA A 50 3.97 -29.10 -45.25
C ALA A 50 4.37 -28.63 -43.83
N TYR A 51 5.38 -29.27 -43.23
CA TYR A 51 5.91 -28.87 -41.93
C TYR A 51 6.60 -27.51 -41.98
N ALA A 52 7.47 -27.26 -42.98
CA ALA A 52 8.10 -25.95 -43.18
C ALA A 52 7.08 -24.84 -43.44
N SER A 53 6.00 -25.14 -44.17
CA SER A 53 4.87 -24.21 -44.39
C SER A 53 4.19 -23.87 -43.07
N ALA A 54 3.95 -24.87 -42.22
CA ALA A 54 3.31 -24.68 -40.93
C ALA A 54 4.17 -23.84 -39.96
N THR A 55 5.50 -24.05 -39.93
CA THR A 55 6.42 -23.22 -39.13
C THR A 55 6.53 -21.80 -39.67
N ILE A 56 6.60 -21.60 -40.99
CA ILE A 56 6.64 -20.26 -41.60
C ILE A 56 5.33 -19.49 -41.34
N VAL A 57 4.18 -20.17 -41.28
CA VAL A 57 2.90 -19.54 -40.96
C VAL A 57 2.76 -19.29 -39.45
N ALA A 58 3.24 -20.20 -38.60
CA ALA A 58 3.17 -20.07 -37.14
C ALA A 58 4.16 -19.03 -36.58
N LEU A 59 5.32 -18.86 -37.21
CA LEU A 59 6.37 -17.92 -36.78
C LEU A 59 5.87 -16.48 -36.69
N PRO A 60 5.15 -15.91 -37.67
CA PRO A 60 4.49 -14.61 -37.51
C PRO A 60 3.52 -14.57 -36.35
N PHE A 61 2.72 -15.61 -36.10
CA PHE A 61 1.79 -15.61 -34.96
C PHE A 61 2.49 -15.71 -33.60
N ILE A 62 3.62 -16.42 -33.53
CA ILE A 62 4.46 -16.49 -32.33
C ILE A 62 5.23 -15.18 -32.16
N PHE A 63 5.78 -14.62 -33.23
CA PHE A 63 6.52 -13.36 -33.24
C PHE A 63 5.59 -12.19 -32.92
N PHE A 64 4.40 -12.08 -33.55
CA PHE A 64 3.38 -11.08 -33.23
C PHE A 64 2.62 -11.37 -31.93
N GLY A 65 2.52 -12.63 -31.49
CA GLY A 65 1.92 -13.04 -30.23
C GLY A 65 2.81 -12.77 -29.01
N LEU A 66 4.14 -12.95 -29.15
CA LEU A 66 5.16 -12.62 -28.15
C LEU A 66 5.59 -11.15 -28.22
N LEU A 67 5.48 -10.49 -29.38
CA LEU A 67 5.70 -9.05 -29.57
C LEU A 67 4.41 -8.22 -29.50
N GLN A 68 3.28 -8.77 -29.04
CA GLN A 68 2.32 -7.86 -28.43
C GLN A 68 3.10 -7.19 -27.29
N PRO A 69 3.36 -5.87 -27.34
CA PRO A 69 3.95 -5.22 -26.18
C PRO A 69 2.96 -5.53 -25.08
N LEU A 70 3.37 -6.34 -24.09
CA LEU A 70 2.68 -6.48 -22.81
C LEU A 70 2.31 -5.05 -22.47
N ARG A 71 1.02 -4.69 -22.61
CA ARG A 71 0.57 -3.32 -22.41
C ARG A 71 0.90 -3.04 -20.97
N ALA A 72 2.06 -2.43 -20.73
CA ALA A 72 2.53 -2.10 -19.40
C ALA A 72 1.39 -1.29 -18.80
N ARG A 73 0.78 -1.83 -17.74
CA ARG A 73 -0.28 -1.10 -17.05
C ARG A 73 0.38 0.21 -16.62
N PRO A 74 -0.26 1.37 -16.89
CA PRO A 74 0.34 2.63 -16.50
C PRO A 74 0.62 2.58 -14.99
N PRO A 75 1.80 3.02 -14.54
CA PRO A 75 2.15 2.98 -13.14
C PRO A 75 1.07 3.67 -12.31
N ILE A 76 0.78 3.10 -11.15
CA ILE A 76 -0.15 3.71 -10.19
C ILE A 76 0.67 4.53 -9.20
N LEU A 77 0.26 5.79 -9.00
CA LEU A 77 0.78 6.64 -7.94
C LEU A 77 -0.15 6.56 -6.74
N TYR A 78 0.39 6.16 -5.60
CA TYR A 78 -0.30 6.29 -4.32
C TYR A 78 0.04 7.64 -3.68
N PHE A 79 -0.95 8.25 -3.04
CA PHE A 79 -0.75 9.49 -2.33
C PHE A 79 -1.62 9.58 -1.06
N PRO A 80 -1.08 10.18 0.02
CA PRO A 80 -1.83 10.37 1.25
C PRO A 80 -2.74 11.60 1.15
N VAL A 81 -3.97 11.46 1.60
CA VAL A 81 -4.95 12.55 1.74
C VAL A 81 -5.03 12.94 3.21
N PHE A 82 -4.36 14.05 3.54
CA PHE A 82 -4.44 14.68 4.86
C PHE A 82 -5.62 15.66 4.91
N SER A 83 -6.14 15.92 6.12
CA SER A 83 -7.10 17.02 6.30
C SER A 83 -6.42 18.39 6.06
N ASN A 84 -7.15 19.33 5.48
CA ASN A 84 -6.64 20.68 5.19
C ASN A 84 -6.64 21.61 6.43
N ASP A 85 -7.02 21.12 7.60
CA ASP A 85 -6.92 21.84 8.86
C ASP A 85 -5.47 21.86 9.39
N GLU A 86 -5.25 22.63 10.45
CA GLU A 86 -3.94 22.75 11.08
C GLU A 86 -3.39 21.37 11.52
N GLU A 87 -4.27 20.50 12.01
CA GLU A 87 -3.92 19.15 12.46
C GLU A 87 -3.39 18.28 11.32
N GLY A 88 -4.09 18.23 10.20
CA GLY A 88 -3.67 17.44 9.05
C GLY A 88 -2.40 17.99 8.39
N ARG A 89 -2.22 19.32 8.37
CA ARG A 89 -0.97 19.95 7.89
C ARG A 89 0.23 19.61 8.78
N GLU A 90 0.06 19.66 10.10
CA GLU A 90 1.14 19.31 11.04
C GLU A 90 1.49 17.81 10.92
N LEU A 91 0.49 16.94 10.86
CA LEU A 91 0.70 15.51 10.68
C LEU A 91 1.40 15.21 9.34
N ARG A 92 1.01 15.87 8.25
CA ARG A 92 1.71 15.77 6.96
C ARG A 92 3.17 16.15 7.09
N SER A 93 3.47 17.27 7.75
CA SER A 93 4.85 17.72 7.96
C SER A 93 5.67 16.72 8.78
N LEU A 94 5.07 16.04 9.75
CA LEU A 94 5.74 15.03 10.56
C LEU A 94 6.02 13.76 9.76
N LEU A 95 5.07 13.31 8.93
CA LEU A 95 5.17 12.03 8.23
C LEU A 95 5.85 12.10 6.85
N GLN A 96 6.19 13.29 6.35
CA GLN A 96 6.65 13.52 4.97
C GLN A 96 7.93 12.75 4.57
N ASN A 97 8.78 12.38 5.53
CA ASN A 97 10.04 11.69 5.26
C ASN A 97 10.28 10.51 6.20
N VAL A 98 9.22 10.00 6.83
CA VAL A 98 9.34 8.95 7.83
C VAL A 98 8.88 7.64 7.21
N SER A 99 9.79 6.70 7.01
CA SER A 99 9.46 5.34 6.58
C SER A 99 9.07 4.44 7.75
N GLN A 100 9.57 4.74 8.95
CA GLN A 100 9.32 3.96 10.17
C GLN A 100 8.61 4.81 11.22
N ILE A 101 7.37 4.47 11.54
CA ILE A 101 6.59 5.20 12.55
C ILE A 101 6.85 4.55 13.91
N PRO A 102 7.59 5.19 14.83
CA PRO A 102 7.81 4.66 16.17
C PRO A 102 6.49 4.66 16.94
N PHE A 103 6.06 3.47 17.36
CA PHE A 103 4.78 3.25 18.00
C PHE A 103 4.92 2.33 19.20
N TYR A 104 4.23 2.68 20.28
CA TYR A 104 4.22 1.94 21.52
C TYR A 104 2.78 1.74 22.01
N ILE A 105 2.49 0.53 22.48
CA ILE A 105 1.20 0.16 23.07
C ILE A 105 1.45 -0.10 24.54
N GLN A 106 0.76 0.65 25.40
CA GLN A 106 0.74 0.36 26.82
C GLN A 106 0.02 -0.98 27.08
N PRO A 107 0.46 -1.77 28.07
CA PRO A 107 -0.12 -3.07 28.36
C PRO A 107 -1.64 -3.01 28.52
N ILE A 108 -2.32 -3.91 27.83
CA ILE A 108 -3.79 -4.01 27.85
C ILE A 108 -4.18 -5.03 28.92
N VAL A 109 -4.95 -4.58 29.91
CA VAL A 109 -5.40 -5.43 31.02
C VAL A 109 -6.73 -6.08 30.66
N ILE A 110 -6.77 -7.42 30.66
CA ILE A 110 -8.00 -8.22 30.53
C ILE A 110 -8.11 -9.17 31.73
N PRO A 111 -9.30 -9.34 32.36
CA PRO A 111 -9.48 -10.08 33.62
C PRO A 111 -9.04 -11.56 33.68
N SER A 112 -8.50 -12.14 32.61
CA SER A 112 -8.21 -13.59 32.56
C SER A 112 -6.92 -13.98 31.86
N HIS A 113 -6.03 -13.03 31.49
CA HIS A 113 -4.56 -13.13 31.30
C HIS A 113 -4.07 -12.03 30.34
N PRO A 114 -2.97 -11.31 30.65
CA PRO A 114 -2.27 -10.51 29.65
C PRO A 114 -1.59 -11.45 28.67
N LYS A 115 -2.15 -11.59 27.47
CA LYS A 115 -1.51 -12.34 26.38
C LYS A 115 -0.90 -11.33 25.43
N LYS A 116 0.41 -11.44 25.19
CA LYS A 116 1.14 -10.74 24.11
C LYS A 116 0.38 -10.75 22.77
N SER A 117 -0.48 -11.75 22.55
CA SER A 117 -1.31 -11.88 21.37
C SER A 117 -2.41 -10.84 21.22
N ILE A 118 -2.84 -10.13 22.28
CA ILE A 118 -3.90 -9.10 22.22
C ILE A 118 -3.30 -7.72 21.94
N GLU A 119 -2.16 -7.41 22.57
CA GLU A 119 -1.35 -6.24 22.22
C GLU A 119 -0.87 -6.32 20.77
N ALA A 120 -0.45 -7.52 20.33
CA ALA A 120 -0.13 -7.78 18.93
C ALA A 120 -1.32 -7.56 18.00
N GLU A 121 -2.55 -7.92 18.41
CA GLU A 121 -3.75 -7.68 17.61
C GLU A 121 -4.07 -6.19 17.50
N LEU A 122 -3.99 -5.42 18.61
CA LEU A 122 -4.17 -3.96 18.52
C LEU A 122 -3.09 -3.36 17.63
N ALA A 123 -1.83 -3.79 17.76
CA ALA A 123 -0.76 -3.38 16.87
C ALA A 123 -1.11 -3.72 15.41
N GLU A 124 -1.51 -4.96 15.11
CA GLU A 124 -1.97 -5.45 13.80
C GLU A 124 -3.14 -4.64 13.25
N SER A 125 -4.02 -4.15 14.11
CA SER A 125 -5.11 -3.25 13.73
C SER A 125 -4.58 -1.93 13.21
N PHE A 126 -3.59 -1.32 13.89
CA PHE A 126 -2.89 -0.14 13.37
C PHE A 126 -2.20 -0.44 12.03
N PHE A 127 -1.50 -1.57 11.93
CA PHE A 127 -0.79 -2.03 10.73
C PHE A 127 -1.72 -2.30 9.53
N SER A 128 -2.91 -2.84 9.77
CA SER A 128 -3.86 -3.26 8.73
C SER A 128 -4.77 -2.14 8.21
N SER A 129 -4.83 -1.00 8.88
CA SER A 129 -5.46 0.24 8.35
C SER A 129 -4.52 1.08 7.51
N SER A 130 -3.21 1.00 7.77
CA SER A 130 -2.20 1.67 6.96
C SER A 130 -1.84 0.91 5.69
N SER A 131 -2.37 -0.31 5.51
CA SER A 131 -2.07 -1.14 4.36
C SER A 131 -2.82 -0.63 3.13
N ILE A 132 -2.08 0.09 2.29
CA ILE A 132 -2.14 -0.14 0.85
C ILE A 132 -1.96 -1.65 0.62
N PRO A 133 -2.43 -2.25 -0.49
CA PRO A 133 -2.03 -3.61 -0.93
C PRO A 133 -0.51 -3.86 -1.05
N ASP A 134 0.33 -2.96 -0.54
CA ASP A 134 1.76 -3.03 -0.45
C ASP A 134 2.19 -2.40 0.90
N ASP A 135 2.80 -3.18 1.79
CA ASP A 135 3.36 -2.80 3.12
C ASP A 135 4.48 -1.72 3.06
N ARG A 136 4.46 -0.80 2.07
CA ARG A 136 5.66 -0.12 1.57
C ARG A 136 5.80 1.36 1.96
N LEU A 137 4.84 1.97 2.65
CA LEU A 137 4.88 3.42 2.94
C LEU A 137 5.17 3.78 4.39
N TYR A 138 4.50 3.15 5.35
CA TYR A 138 4.82 3.29 6.77
C TYR A 138 4.94 1.90 7.39
N SER A 139 6.13 1.54 7.87
CA SER A 139 6.27 0.41 8.78
C SER A 139 6.19 0.93 10.21
N PHE A 140 5.22 0.50 11.03
CA PHE A 140 5.31 0.86 12.44
C PHE A 140 6.44 0.07 13.11
N GLN A 141 7.34 0.79 13.76
CA GLN A 141 8.38 0.18 14.57
C GLN A 141 7.82 -0.01 15.97
N TYR A 142 7.40 -1.24 16.26
CA TYR A 142 6.84 -1.56 17.56
C TYR A 142 7.95 -1.60 18.63
N LEU A 143 7.94 -0.65 19.55
CA LEU A 143 8.97 -0.46 20.59
C LEU A 143 8.85 -1.47 21.76
N ASN A 144 8.60 -2.76 21.47
CA ASN A 144 8.28 -3.78 22.50
C ASN A 144 9.50 -4.56 23.02
N GLN A 145 10.71 -4.36 22.48
CA GLN A 145 11.85 -5.24 22.76
C GLN A 145 13.05 -4.58 23.44
N THR A 146 12.85 -3.63 24.37
CA THR A 146 13.98 -2.97 25.05
C THR A 146 13.65 -2.53 26.47
N SER A 147 14.68 -2.20 27.27
CA SER A 147 14.56 -1.50 28.56
C SER A 147 13.62 -0.28 28.52
N THR A 148 13.48 0.34 27.34
CA THR A 148 12.62 1.47 27.06
C THR A 148 11.13 1.17 27.18
N SER A 149 10.66 -0.04 26.81
CA SER A 149 9.24 -0.40 26.96
C SER A 149 8.84 -0.40 28.44
N LYS A 150 9.64 -1.04 29.31
CA LYS A 150 9.42 -1.07 30.77
C LYS A 150 9.38 0.32 31.41
N ILE A 151 10.11 1.29 30.85
CA ILE A 151 10.05 2.68 31.30
C ILE A 151 8.69 3.27 30.90
N LEU A 152 8.32 3.19 29.62
CA LEU A 152 7.05 3.72 29.12
C LEU A 152 5.80 3.05 29.73
N GLU A 153 5.89 1.80 30.19
CA GLU A 153 4.81 1.13 30.94
C GLU A 153 4.44 1.87 32.22
N ARG A 154 5.42 2.47 32.90
CA ARG A 154 5.27 3.10 34.23
C ARG A 154 5.22 4.61 34.17
N THR A 155 5.58 5.18 33.03
CA THR A 155 5.65 6.62 32.82
C THR A 155 4.27 7.16 32.42
N SER A 156 3.84 8.23 33.10
CA SER A 156 2.64 8.95 32.71
C SER A 156 2.92 9.90 31.54
N ILE A 157 1.89 10.23 30.74
CA ILE A 157 2.05 11.23 29.66
C ILE A 157 2.49 12.60 30.21
N GLU A 158 2.10 12.94 31.43
CA GLU A 158 2.49 14.18 32.08
C GLU A 158 3.97 14.17 32.51
N GLU A 159 4.50 13.02 32.92
CA GLU A 159 5.94 12.85 33.15
C GLU A 159 6.72 13.01 31.83
N ILE A 160 6.22 12.44 30.72
CA ILE A 160 6.85 12.64 29.41
C ILE A 160 6.82 14.11 29.01
N ARG A 161 5.71 14.82 29.26
CA ARG A 161 5.56 16.26 29.00
C ARG A 161 6.62 17.05 29.76
N ASN A 162 6.79 16.77 31.05
CA ASN A 162 7.71 17.51 31.93
C ASN A 162 9.18 17.19 31.64
N GLU A 163 9.48 16.01 31.10
CA GLU A 163 10.85 15.55 30.84
C GLU A 163 11.13 15.23 29.35
N MET A 164 10.49 15.95 28.42
CA MET A 164 10.61 15.71 26.97
C MET A 164 12.06 15.56 26.47
N PRO A 165 13.04 16.39 26.86
CA PRO A 165 14.42 16.24 26.40
C PRO A 165 15.06 14.91 26.83
N ARG A 166 14.73 14.42 28.03
CA ARG A 166 15.21 13.13 28.54
C ARG A 166 14.60 11.98 27.74
N PHE A 167 13.29 12.02 27.51
CA PHE A 167 12.60 10.97 26.75
C PHE A 167 12.99 10.96 25.27
N ARG A 168 13.22 12.12 24.66
CA ARG A 168 13.79 12.21 23.30
C ARG A 168 15.12 11.47 23.21
N LYS A 169 16.02 11.70 24.18
CA LYS A 169 17.33 11.04 24.23
C LYS A 169 17.20 9.53 24.51
N LEU A 170 16.25 9.14 25.36
CA LEU A 170 16.01 7.74 25.72
C LEU A 170 15.46 6.93 24.54
N LEU A 171 14.51 7.50 23.81
CA LEU A 171 13.85 6.86 22.67
C LEU A 171 14.71 6.94 21.40
N ASN A 172 15.55 7.98 21.30
CA ASN A 172 16.29 8.33 20.10
C ASN A 172 15.36 8.56 18.90
N GLU A 173 14.21 9.18 19.16
CA GLU A 173 13.18 9.50 18.16
C GLU A 173 12.79 10.97 18.26
N ASP A 174 12.48 11.60 17.14
CA ASP A 174 11.97 12.98 17.11
C ASP A 174 10.49 13.07 17.47
N PHE A 175 9.76 11.98 17.30
CA PHE A 175 8.38 11.83 17.76
C PHE A 175 8.07 10.37 18.09
N VAL A 176 7.00 10.12 18.85
CA VAL A 176 6.50 8.76 19.12
C VAL A 176 4.99 8.76 19.25
N PHE A 177 4.35 7.70 18.78
CA PHE A 177 2.95 7.43 19.10
C PHE A 177 2.86 6.47 20.30
N ILE A 178 2.07 6.84 21.31
CA ILE A 178 1.80 6.00 22.48
C ILE A 178 0.31 5.74 22.56
N SER A 179 -0.11 4.49 22.44
CA SER A 179 -1.52 4.09 22.51
C SER A 179 -1.82 3.33 23.79
N LYS A 180 -2.98 3.60 24.37
CA LYS A 180 -3.56 2.88 25.50
C LYS A 180 -4.96 2.44 25.10
N ALA A 181 -5.30 1.19 25.42
CA ALA A 181 -6.64 0.67 25.24
C ALA A 181 -7.22 0.14 26.56
N HIS A 182 -8.53 0.34 26.74
CA HIS A 182 -9.30 -0.23 27.84
C HIS A 182 -10.52 -0.96 27.27
N LEU A 183 -10.78 -2.16 27.78
CA LEU A 183 -11.87 -3.02 27.32
C LEU A 183 -12.80 -3.31 28.49
N LYS A 184 -14.11 -3.13 28.26
CA LYS A 184 -15.17 -3.56 29.17
C LYS A 184 -16.01 -4.61 28.46
N PHE A 185 -16.12 -5.77 29.08
CA PHE A 185 -16.86 -6.90 28.53
C PHE A 185 -18.27 -6.92 29.12
N GLY A 186 -19.26 -6.94 28.25
CA GLY A 186 -20.66 -7.10 28.59
C GLY A 186 -21.05 -8.55 28.82
N GLU A 187 -22.35 -8.77 28.99
CA GLU A 187 -22.90 -10.11 29.15
C GLU A 187 -22.89 -10.89 27.84
N CYS A 188 -22.78 -12.21 27.99
CA CYS A 188 -22.87 -13.14 26.88
C CYS A 188 -24.33 -13.30 26.42
N LYS A 189 -24.54 -13.20 25.11
CA LYS A 189 -25.85 -13.25 24.46
C LYS A 189 -25.77 -14.22 23.27
N LEU A 190 -26.94 -14.63 22.78
CA LEU A 190 -27.07 -15.43 21.56
C LEU A 190 -27.70 -14.57 20.46
N GLU A 191 -27.16 -14.68 19.25
CA GLU A 191 -27.72 -14.03 18.06
C GLU A 191 -27.68 -14.98 16.86
N LYS A 192 -28.69 -14.91 15.99
CA LYS A 192 -28.68 -15.62 14.71
C LYS A 192 -27.86 -14.83 13.70
N VAL A 193 -26.63 -15.26 13.48
CA VAL A 193 -25.67 -14.56 12.60
C VAL A 193 -25.53 -15.36 11.29
N PRO A 194 -25.58 -14.71 10.12
CA PRO A 194 -25.27 -15.39 8.86
C PRO A 194 -23.77 -15.71 8.78
N TYR A 195 -23.42 -16.90 8.27
CA TYR A 195 -22.02 -17.33 8.14
C TYR A 195 -21.13 -16.27 7.45
N LYS A 196 -21.64 -15.61 6.40
CA LYS A 196 -20.92 -14.54 5.66
C LYS A 196 -20.51 -13.35 6.53
N GLU A 197 -21.21 -13.07 7.63
CA GLU A 197 -20.82 -11.98 8.53
C GLU A 197 -19.64 -12.38 9.42
N LEU A 198 -19.56 -13.63 9.88
CA LEU A 198 -18.42 -14.13 10.67
C LEU A 198 -17.17 -14.35 9.81
N VAL A 199 -17.32 -14.87 8.59
CA VAL A 199 -16.21 -15.11 7.66
C VAL A 199 -15.48 -13.81 7.27
N LYS A 200 -16.19 -12.67 7.19
CA LYS A 200 -15.55 -11.36 6.97
C LYS A 200 -14.49 -11.02 8.04
N PHE A 201 -14.61 -11.60 9.22
CA PHE A 201 -13.67 -11.45 10.34
C PHE A 201 -12.62 -12.57 10.34
N GLU A 202 -13.01 -13.83 10.08
CA GLU A 202 -12.12 -15.00 10.10
C GLU A 202 -11.17 -15.12 8.89
N GLU A 203 -11.58 -14.72 7.67
CA GLU A 203 -10.70 -14.73 6.47
C GLU A 203 -9.48 -13.81 6.62
N ARG A 204 -9.50 -12.86 7.57
CA ARG A 204 -8.36 -11.99 7.90
C ARG A 204 -7.48 -12.51 9.03
N LEU A 205 -7.70 -13.74 9.54
CA LEU A 205 -7.00 -14.30 10.71
C LEU A 205 -6.42 -15.71 10.52
N ILE A 206 -6.35 -16.22 9.28
CA ILE A 206 -5.65 -17.45 8.78
C ILE A 206 -6.62 -18.52 8.21
N MET A 207 -6.20 -19.08 7.06
CA MET A 207 -6.81 -20.18 6.31
C MET A 207 -7.29 -21.34 7.20
N ARG A 208 -8.60 -21.59 7.22
CA ARG A 208 -9.14 -22.92 7.54
C ARG A 208 -10.12 -23.39 6.47
N THR A 209 -10.15 -24.71 6.37
CA THR A 209 -10.69 -25.56 5.31
C THR A 209 -12.15 -25.27 4.96
N ALA A 210 -12.37 -25.05 3.66
CA ALA A 210 -13.62 -25.11 2.90
C ALA A 210 -14.88 -25.52 3.68
N TYR A 211 -15.62 -24.53 4.19
CA TYR A 211 -17.03 -24.71 4.54
C TYR A 211 -17.86 -24.61 3.24
N PRO A 212 -18.85 -25.49 3.02
CA PRO A 212 -19.62 -25.53 1.78
C PRO A 212 -20.38 -24.22 1.54
N ARG A 213 -20.24 -23.68 0.31
CA ARG A 213 -20.70 -22.34 -0.12
C ARG A 213 -22.22 -22.20 -0.30
N ASP A 214 -22.97 -23.26 -0.03
CA ASP A 214 -24.39 -23.31 -0.35
C ASP A 214 -25.20 -23.32 0.95
N LYS A 215 -25.47 -22.13 1.49
CA LYS A 215 -26.74 -21.77 2.17
C LYS A 215 -26.69 -20.37 2.79
N GLU A 216 -27.87 -19.77 2.89
CA GLU A 216 -28.20 -18.64 3.78
C GLU A 216 -28.23 -19.08 5.26
N ASP A 217 -27.26 -19.90 5.69
CA ASP A 217 -27.26 -20.48 7.03
C ASP A 217 -27.00 -19.38 8.07
N LYS A 218 -28.07 -19.06 8.80
CA LYS A 218 -28.05 -18.25 10.00
C LYS A 218 -28.13 -19.18 11.19
N GLU A 219 -27.07 -19.21 11.99
CA GLU A 219 -27.01 -20.06 13.17
C GLU A 219 -26.93 -19.23 14.44
N GLU A 220 -27.52 -19.75 15.52
CA GLU A 220 -27.40 -19.13 16.84
C GLU A 220 -25.96 -19.26 17.33
N THR A 221 -25.29 -18.12 17.44
CA THR A 221 -23.89 -18.00 17.82
C THR A 221 -23.79 -17.12 19.08
N GLY A 222 -22.96 -17.54 20.02
CA GLY A 222 -22.65 -16.80 21.23
C GLY A 222 -21.78 -15.58 20.93
N PHE A 223 -22.14 -14.44 21.51
CA PHE A 223 -21.38 -13.21 21.40
C PHE A 223 -21.37 -12.45 22.73
N MET A 224 -20.42 -11.52 22.86
CA MET A 224 -20.43 -10.52 23.91
C MET A 224 -20.21 -9.13 23.32
N GLU A 225 -20.84 -8.14 23.93
CA GLU A 225 -20.56 -6.74 23.63
C GLU A 225 -19.27 -6.34 24.33
N VAL A 226 -18.35 -5.72 23.59
CA VAL A 226 -17.07 -5.25 24.11
C VAL A 226 -16.97 -3.76 23.84
N GLN A 227 -17.05 -2.96 24.90
CA GLN A 227 -16.76 -1.55 24.81
C GLN A 227 -15.24 -1.36 24.78
N VAL A 228 -14.74 -0.74 23.73
CA VAL A 228 -13.32 -0.48 23.52
C VAL A 228 -13.08 1.01 23.54
N GLU A 229 -12.25 1.45 24.47
CA GLU A 229 -11.77 2.83 24.58
C GLU A 229 -10.30 2.86 24.19
N ILE A 230 -9.93 3.56 23.11
CA ILE A 230 -8.53 3.71 22.68
C ILE A 230 -8.15 5.18 22.75
N LYS A 231 -7.03 5.47 23.42
CA LYS A 231 -6.41 6.78 23.50
C LYS A 231 -4.98 6.72 22.99
N THR A 232 -4.70 7.44 21.91
CA THR A 232 -3.37 7.53 21.30
C THR A 232 -2.81 8.92 21.45
N TYR A 233 -1.57 9.03 21.90
CA TYR A 233 -0.83 10.27 22.01
C TYR A 233 0.22 10.33 20.92
N LEU A 234 0.26 11.43 20.18
CA LEU A 234 1.41 11.82 19.36
C LEU A 234 2.27 12.76 20.20
N ILE A 235 3.48 12.32 20.50
CA ILE A 235 4.47 13.10 21.26
C ILE A 235 5.52 13.58 20.27
N ASP A 236 5.53 14.87 19.99
CA ASP A 236 6.51 15.54 19.13
C ASP A 236 7.59 16.17 20.01
N PHE A 237 8.71 15.46 20.17
CA PHE A 237 9.82 15.92 21.00
C PHE A 237 10.56 17.10 20.38
N LYS A 238 10.52 17.24 19.05
CA LYS A 238 11.20 18.32 18.33
C LYS A 238 10.49 19.65 18.56
N ASN A 239 9.16 19.67 18.46
CA ASN A 239 8.34 20.87 18.63
C ASN A 239 7.74 21.01 20.04
N GLN A 240 8.04 20.08 20.94
CA GLN A 240 7.54 20.02 22.31
C GLN A 240 6.00 20.04 22.41
N LYS A 241 5.33 19.30 21.52
CA LYS A 241 3.87 19.20 21.47
C LYS A 241 3.42 17.79 21.82
N ILE A 242 2.27 17.69 22.49
CA ILE A 242 1.57 16.42 22.70
C ILE A 242 0.15 16.60 22.20
N ARG A 243 -0.29 15.69 21.34
CA ARG A 243 -1.66 15.61 20.83
C ARG A 243 -2.27 14.29 21.23
N SER A 244 -3.58 14.25 21.48
CA SER A 244 -4.31 13.04 21.82
C SER A 244 -5.45 12.79 20.84
N PHE A 245 -5.63 11.53 20.48
CA PHE A 245 -6.70 11.01 19.65
C PHE A 245 -7.46 9.97 20.46
N GLU A 246 -8.79 10.03 20.46
CA GLU A 246 -9.63 9.18 21.28
C GLU A 246 -10.78 8.58 20.47
N ILE A 247 -11.13 7.33 20.78
CA ILE A 247 -12.30 6.62 20.28
C ILE A 247 -12.88 5.77 21.40
N SER A 248 -14.21 5.69 21.45
CA SER A 248 -14.95 4.79 22.34
C SER A 248 -16.10 4.21 21.54
N GLU A 249 -16.01 2.93 21.22
CA GLU A 249 -17.01 2.22 20.41
C GLU A 249 -17.31 0.86 21.05
N THR A 250 -18.52 0.36 20.84
CA THR A 250 -18.94 -0.96 21.30
C THR A 250 -19.03 -1.89 20.10
N GLU A 251 -18.27 -2.97 20.15
CA GLU A 251 -18.22 -3.99 19.11
C GLU A 251 -18.71 -5.33 19.64
N ARG A 252 -19.09 -6.22 18.73
CA ARG A 252 -19.49 -7.59 19.07
C ARG A 252 -18.32 -8.53 18.87
N GLY A 253 -17.92 -9.22 19.94
CA GLY A 253 -16.99 -10.32 19.88
C GLY A 253 -17.75 -11.63 19.78
N TYR A 254 -17.67 -12.31 18.64
CA TYR A 254 -18.36 -13.57 18.39
C TYR A 254 -17.46 -14.79 18.70
N ASN A 255 -18.11 -15.91 19.03
CA ASN A 255 -17.49 -17.23 18.98
C ASN A 255 -17.53 -17.79 17.54
N ASP A 256 -16.95 -18.96 17.31
CA ASP A 256 -16.98 -19.60 16.00
C ASP A 256 -18.45 -19.85 15.56
N PHE A 257 -18.70 -19.87 14.26
CA PHE A 257 -20.07 -20.01 13.72
C PHE A 257 -20.81 -21.22 14.33
N ALA A 258 -22.08 -20.99 14.74
CA ALA A 258 -22.95 -21.96 15.40
C ALA A 258 -22.50 -22.43 16.80
N GLN A 259 -21.40 -21.89 17.35
CA GLN A 259 -21.04 -22.08 18.75
C GLN A 259 -21.93 -21.21 19.63
N ARG A 260 -22.85 -21.84 20.36
CA ARG A 260 -23.71 -21.16 21.35
C ARG A 260 -22.99 -20.81 22.65
N ALA A 261 -21.81 -21.38 22.88
CA ALA A 261 -21.02 -21.06 24.06
C ALA A 261 -20.51 -19.61 23.98
N CYS A 262 -20.31 -19.00 25.15
CA CYS A 262 -19.74 -17.65 25.22
C CYS A 262 -18.33 -17.64 24.62
N PRO A 263 -17.97 -16.60 23.84
CA PRO A 263 -16.61 -16.48 23.35
C PRO A 263 -15.64 -16.31 24.51
N ASP A 264 -14.39 -16.71 24.31
CA ASP A 264 -13.33 -16.36 25.25
C ASP A 264 -13.10 -14.85 25.26
N LEU A 265 -12.80 -14.27 26.44
CA LEU A 265 -12.56 -12.83 26.57
C LEU A 265 -11.41 -12.36 25.66
N SER A 266 -10.38 -13.19 25.43
CA SER A 266 -9.29 -12.85 24.51
C SER A 266 -9.77 -12.80 23.06
N GLN A 267 -10.62 -13.74 22.63
CA GLN A 267 -11.14 -13.79 21.26
C GLN A 267 -12.06 -12.60 20.99
N ALA A 268 -13.01 -12.36 21.88
CA ALA A 268 -13.91 -11.22 21.78
C ALA A 268 -13.16 -9.88 21.81
N GLY A 269 -12.18 -9.76 22.72
CA GLY A 269 -11.34 -8.56 22.83
C GLY A 269 -10.51 -8.30 21.57
N LYS A 270 -9.92 -9.33 20.97
CA LYS A 270 -9.19 -9.21 19.70
C LYS A 270 -10.06 -8.71 18.56
N MET A 271 -11.24 -9.33 18.39
CA MET A 271 -12.17 -8.95 17.33
C MET A 271 -12.63 -7.49 17.48
N ALA A 272 -12.97 -7.09 18.70
CA ALA A 272 -13.36 -5.71 19.00
C ALA A 272 -12.20 -4.72 18.76
N LEU A 273 -10.99 -5.03 19.25
CA LEU A 273 -9.80 -4.20 19.03
C LEU A 273 -9.45 -4.09 17.55
N LYS A 274 -9.67 -5.13 16.76
CA LYS A 274 -9.47 -5.10 15.31
C LYS A 274 -10.34 -4.05 14.62
N ASN A 275 -11.64 -4.06 14.93
CA ASN A 275 -12.59 -3.13 14.32
C ASN A 275 -12.37 -1.70 14.82
N VAL A 276 -12.34 -1.51 16.15
CA VAL A 276 -12.19 -0.18 16.75
C VAL A 276 -10.80 0.38 16.49
N GLY A 277 -9.75 -0.45 16.50
CA GLY A 277 -8.38 -0.06 16.15
C GLY A 277 -8.26 0.40 14.70
N LEU A 278 -8.92 -0.26 13.74
CA LEU A 278 -8.99 0.18 12.35
C LEU A 278 -9.69 1.56 12.23
N SER A 279 -10.84 1.72 12.88
CA SER A 279 -11.58 2.99 12.94
C SER A 279 -10.75 4.11 13.56
N HIS A 280 -10.02 3.82 14.62
CA HIS A 280 -9.13 4.76 15.31
C HIS A 280 -7.97 5.20 14.42
N THR A 281 -7.32 4.25 13.77
CA THR A 281 -6.18 4.53 12.90
C THR A 281 -6.60 5.39 11.70
N ARG A 282 -7.79 5.17 11.14
CA ARG A 282 -8.37 6.04 10.10
C ARG A 282 -8.63 7.48 10.55
N LYS A 283 -8.79 7.72 11.86
CA LYS A 283 -8.88 9.08 12.43
C LYS A 283 -7.51 9.74 12.59
N ILE A 284 -6.45 8.94 12.75
CA ILE A 284 -5.10 9.43 13.02
C ILE A 284 -4.31 9.62 11.73
N PHE A 285 -4.32 8.63 10.83
CA PHE A 285 -3.45 8.59 9.65
C PHE A 285 -4.22 8.99 8.38
N PRO A 286 -3.52 9.54 7.36
CA PRO A 286 -4.14 9.91 6.09
C PRO A 286 -4.77 8.68 5.42
N GLN A 287 -5.86 8.92 4.69
CA GLN A 287 -6.39 7.92 3.76
C GLN A 287 -5.48 7.88 2.54
N TRP A 288 -5.25 6.69 2.00
CA TRP A 288 -4.41 6.51 0.82
C TRP A 288 -5.28 6.39 -0.41
N GLU A 289 -5.05 7.29 -1.36
CA GLU A 289 -5.70 7.26 -2.66
C GLU A 289 -4.69 6.86 -3.73
N SER A 290 -5.21 6.47 -4.88
CA SER A 290 -4.39 6.05 -6.00
C SER A 290 -4.86 6.67 -7.30
N MET A 291 -3.93 7.03 -8.16
CA MET A 291 -4.24 7.50 -9.51
C MET A 291 -3.26 7.01 -10.55
N LYS A 292 -3.67 7.05 -11.81
CA LYS A 292 -2.78 6.73 -12.93
C LYS A 292 -1.69 7.79 -13.02
N LEU A 293 -0.44 7.35 -12.89
CA LEU A 293 0.72 8.19 -13.05
C LEU A 293 1.02 8.40 -14.53
N ASN A 294 1.26 9.66 -14.91
CA ASN A 294 1.59 10.04 -16.29
C ASN A 294 2.74 11.05 -16.29
N LEU A 295 3.92 10.58 -15.85
CA LEU A 295 5.12 11.41 -15.89
C LEU A 295 5.59 11.59 -17.34
N ILE A 296 6.10 12.79 -17.64
CA ILE A 296 6.53 13.18 -18.98
C ILE A 296 8.05 13.21 -19.00
N ARG A 297 8.63 12.50 -19.97
CA ARG A 297 10.07 12.51 -20.27
C ARG A 297 10.41 13.36 -21.48
N LYS A 298 9.47 13.48 -22.42
CA LYS A 298 9.70 14.12 -23.72
C LYS A 298 9.54 15.63 -23.59
N ASP A 299 10.45 16.36 -24.21
CA ASP A 299 10.39 17.80 -24.40
C ASP A 299 10.98 18.14 -25.78
N SER A 300 10.63 19.30 -26.34
CA SER A 300 11.19 19.74 -27.62
C SER A 300 12.63 20.23 -27.47
N ASP A 301 13.02 20.71 -26.28
CA ASP A 301 14.41 21.03 -25.95
C ASP A 301 15.14 19.76 -25.42
N PRO A 302 16.18 19.26 -26.11
CA PRO A 302 16.94 18.09 -25.68
C PRO A 302 17.57 18.23 -24.29
N ASN A 303 17.94 19.45 -23.88
CA ASN A 303 18.51 19.69 -22.54
C ASN A 303 17.43 19.59 -21.46
N VAL A 304 16.24 20.09 -21.74
CA VAL A 304 15.08 19.93 -20.84
C VAL A 304 14.69 18.46 -20.76
N GLN A 305 14.58 17.75 -21.88
CA GLN A 305 14.29 16.32 -21.91
C GLN A 305 15.29 15.53 -21.06
N LYS A 306 16.59 15.80 -21.17
CA LYS A 306 17.62 15.14 -20.36
C LYS A 306 17.39 15.36 -18.86
N LEU A 307 17.03 16.58 -18.46
CA LEU A 307 16.69 16.88 -17.05
C LEU A 307 15.41 16.17 -16.62
N LEU A 308 14.37 16.12 -17.48
CA LEU A 308 13.15 15.37 -17.17
C LEU A 308 13.46 13.90 -16.91
N GLU A 309 14.30 13.28 -17.75
CA GLU A 309 14.78 11.90 -17.61
C GLU A 309 15.64 11.69 -16.34
N GLU A 310 16.54 12.62 -16.02
CA GLU A 310 17.38 12.57 -14.81
C GLU A 310 16.55 12.49 -13.52
N GLY A 311 15.39 13.16 -13.46
CA GLY A 311 14.52 13.13 -12.29
C GLY A 311 14.01 11.72 -11.92
N PHE A 312 13.93 10.81 -12.89
CA PHE A 312 13.51 9.42 -12.66
C PHE A 312 14.56 8.58 -11.93
N GLN A 313 15.83 8.99 -11.94
CA GLN A 313 16.91 8.32 -11.19
C GLN A 313 16.69 8.37 -9.68
N TYR A 314 15.87 9.32 -9.21
CA TYR A 314 15.54 9.49 -7.80
C TYR A 314 14.39 8.59 -7.34
N PHE A 315 13.89 7.71 -8.21
CA PHE A 315 12.89 6.73 -7.82
C PHE A 315 13.65 5.57 -7.16
N GLY A 316 13.09 4.98 -6.10
CA GLY A 316 13.81 3.94 -5.35
C GLY A 316 14.14 2.72 -6.22
N GLU A 317 15.19 1.97 -5.88
CA GLU A 317 15.63 0.75 -6.58
C GLU A 317 14.53 -0.34 -6.71
N ARG A 318 13.44 -0.23 -5.94
CA ARG A 318 12.26 -1.10 -5.98
C ARG A 318 11.02 -0.50 -6.67
N ASN A 319 11.11 0.73 -7.17
CA ASN A 319 10.09 1.34 -8.02
C ASN A 319 10.36 0.90 -9.45
N ASN A 320 9.79 -0.22 -9.88
CA ASN A 320 9.77 -0.50 -11.31
C ASN A 320 8.79 0.47 -11.97
N GLU A 321 9.20 1.06 -13.09
CA GLU A 321 8.40 2.03 -13.84
C GLU A 321 7.07 1.45 -14.38
N ASN A 322 6.87 0.14 -14.19
CA ASN A 322 5.81 -0.68 -14.75
C ASN A 322 4.83 -1.27 -13.71
N ALA A 323 4.94 -0.96 -12.40
CA ALA A 323 3.95 -1.44 -11.42
C ALA A 323 3.43 -0.38 -10.44
N VAL A 324 4.25 0.11 -9.50
CA VAL A 324 3.77 0.99 -8.40
C VAL A 324 4.85 1.99 -8.01
N ILE A 325 4.50 3.28 -7.97
CA ILE A 325 5.36 4.32 -7.40
C ILE A 325 4.79 4.72 -6.05
N SER A 326 5.49 4.33 -4.98
CA SER A 326 5.14 4.70 -3.61
C SER A 326 5.76 6.03 -3.19
N LEU A 327 6.99 6.32 -3.62
CA LEU A 327 7.74 7.50 -3.19
C LEU A 327 8.52 8.16 -4.33
N ILE A 328 8.32 9.46 -4.51
CA ILE A 328 9.12 10.37 -5.33
C ILE A 328 10.01 11.18 -4.39
N LYS A 329 11.33 10.92 -4.42
CA LYS A 329 12.30 11.57 -3.51
C LYS A 329 12.49 13.06 -3.85
N PRO A 330 12.91 13.90 -2.87
CA PRO A 330 13.15 15.33 -3.09
C PRO A 330 14.12 15.67 -4.22
N GLY A 331 15.10 14.80 -4.51
CA GLY A 331 16.03 15.01 -5.63
C GLY A 331 15.34 15.08 -7.01
N ALA A 332 14.23 14.35 -7.20
CA ALA A 332 13.43 14.46 -8.43
C ALA A 332 12.85 15.86 -8.62
N LEU A 333 12.31 16.45 -7.53
CA LEU A 333 11.77 17.81 -7.54
C LEU A 333 12.83 18.83 -7.96
N GLU A 334 14.03 18.75 -7.39
CA GLU A 334 15.11 19.69 -7.69
C GLU A 334 15.56 19.62 -9.15
N VAL A 335 15.65 18.41 -9.71
CA VAL A 335 15.96 18.24 -11.14
C VAL A 335 14.84 18.77 -12.03
N TRP A 336 13.57 18.50 -11.72
CA TRP A 336 12.45 19.00 -12.53
C TRP A 336 12.28 20.51 -12.43
N LYS A 337 12.60 21.14 -11.29
CA LYS A 337 12.70 22.61 -11.20
C LYS A 337 13.80 23.17 -12.11
N ARG A 338 14.95 22.49 -12.21
CA ARG A 338 16.00 22.86 -13.17
C ARG A 338 15.53 22.70 -14.62
N ALA A 339 14.78 21.64 -14.94
CA ALA A 339 14.17 21.46 -16.26
C ALA A 339 13.22 22.61 -16.59
N LEU A 340 12.41 23.02 -15.61
CA LEU A 340 11.48 24.15 -15.75
C LEU A 340 12.23 25.46 -16.03
N ALA A 341 13.25 25.77 -15.23
CA ALA A 341 14.08 26.96 -15.42
C ALA A 341 14.79 26.96 -16.79
N GLN A 342 15.32 25.82 -17.22
CA GLN A 342 15.95 25.64 -18.53
C GLN A 342 14.96 25.90 -19.68
N SER A 343 13.69 25.51 -19.51
CA SER A 343 12.64 25.74 -20.51
C SER A 343 12.12 27.19 -20.54
N GLY A 344 12.53 28.04 -19.60
CA GLY A 344 11.95 29.37 -19.41
C GLY A 344 10.48 29.33 -18.98
N ASP A 345 10.15 28.43 -18.06
CA ASP A 345 8.79 28.21 -17.51
C ASP A 345 7.74 27.77 -18.55
N ARG A 346 8.15 26.95 -19.52
CA ARG A 346 7.27 26.49 -20.63
C ARG A 346 7.11 24.98 -20.73
N SER A 347 7.94 24.19 -20.05
CA SER A 347 7.86 22.72 -20.13
C SER A 347 6.62 22.19 -19.41
N GLU A 348 5.65 21.69 -20.18
CA GLU A 348 4.52 20.91 -19.67
C GLU A 348 5.03 19.75 -18.80
N GLY A 349 6.08 19.07 -19.26
CA GLY A 349 6.62 17.90 -18.58
C GLY A 349 7.18 18.25 -17.20
N ALA A 350 7.90 19.37 -17.08
CA ALA A 350 8.38 19.84 -15.80
C ALA A 350 7.22 20.20 -14.86
N PHE A 351 6.22 20.94 -15.34
CA PHE A 351 5.03 21.28 -14.54
C PHE A 351 4.29 20.03 -14.04
N ALA A 352 4.03 19.07 -14.93
CA ALA A 352 3.32 17.84 -14.60
C ALA A 352 4.09 16.96 -13.61
N ASN A 353 5.39 16.78 -13.81
CA ASN A 353 6.20 15.95 -12.92
C ASN A 353 6.31 16.57 -11.51
N ILE A 354 6.46 17.90 -11.43
CA ILE A 354 6.41 18.63 -10.16
C ILE A 354 5.03 18.46 -9.48
N ALA A 355 3.93 18.51 -10.24
CA ALA A 355 2.60 18.27 -9.70
C ALA A 355 2.47 16.86 -9.08
N TYR A 356 2.97 15.83 -9.77
CA TYR A 356 2.98 14.47 -9.23
C TYR A 356 3.88 14.31 -8.00
N TYR A 357 4.99 15.05 -7.90
CA TYR A 357 5.79 15.10 -6.67
C TYR A 357 4.96 15.62 -5.49
N TYR A 358 4.33 16.79 -5.64
CA TYR A 358 3.51 17.37 -4.56
C TYR A 358 2.35 16.45 -4.21
N LEU A 359 1.71 15.86 -5.20
CA LEU A 359 0.62 14.91 -5.00
C LEU A 359 1.09 13.71 -4.17
N ASN A 360 2.17 13.04 -4.57
CA ASN A 360 2.72 11.88 -3.85
C ASN A 360 3.07 12.19 -2.38
N ASN A 361 3.39 13.45 -2.08
CA ASN A 361 3.71 13.92 -0.73
C ASN A 361 2.49 14.50 0.03
N GLY A 362 1.28 14.41 -0.52
CA GLY A 362 0.03 14.87 0.12
C GLY A 362 -0.20 16.39 0.09
N TYR A 363 0.53 17.11 -0.77
CA TYR A 363 0.37 18.55 -1.02
C TYR A 363 -0.61 18.79 -2.16
N LEU A 364 -1.89 18.54 -1.87
CA LEU A 364 -2.94 18.47 -2.90
C LEU A 364 -3.19 19.82 -3.57
N ASP A 365 -3.15 20.92 -2.82
CA ASP A 365 -3.43 22.26 -3.36
C ASP A 365 -2.28 22.72 -4.26
N GLU A 366 -1.02 22.48 -3.83
CA GLU A 366 0.17 22.72 -4.64
C GLU A 366 0.15 21.85 -5.90
N ALA A 367 -0.19 20.57 -5.79
CA ALA A 367 -0.32 19.68 -6.94
C ALA A 367 -1.35 20.20 -7.96
N ILE A 368 -2.51 20.67 -7.49
CA ILE A 368 -3.53 21.27 -8.35
C ILE A 368 -2.98 22.49 -9.09
N ASP A 369 -2.28 23.39 -8.39
CA ASP A 369 -1.71 24.58 -9.01
C ASP A 369 -0.64 24.24 -10.06
N TRP A 370 0.17 23.22 -9.81
CA TRP A 370 1.14 22.74 -10.81
C TRP A 370 0.48 22.04 -12.00
N PHE A 371 -0.60 21.27 -11.78
CA PHE A 371 -1.39 20.71 -12.89
C PHE A 371 -2.08 21.80 -13.72
N ARG A 372 -2.54 22.89 -13.12
CA ARG A 372 -3.08 24.05 -13.85
C ARG A 372 -2.03 24.68 -14.77
N LYS A 373 -0.77 24.79 -14.30
CA LYS A 373 0.34 25.28 -15.11
C LYS A 373 0.67 24.32 -16.27
N ALA A 374 0.65 23.01 -16.03
CA ALA A 374 0.79 22.02 -17.10
C ALA A 374 -0.33 22.13 -18.15
N ALA A 375 -1.58 22.32 -17.70
CA ALA A 375 -2.74 22.53 -18.56
C ALA A 375 -2.62 23.78 -19.42
N ALA A 376 -2.06 24.87 -18.89
CA ALA A 376 -1.81 26.11 -19.63
C ALA A 376 -0.64 26.00 -20.61
N ALA A 377 0.39 25.22 -20.28
CA ALA A 377 1.57 25.01 -21.13
C ALA A 377 1.27 24.16 -22.39
N ASN A 378 0.29 23.25 -22.31
CA ASN A 378 -0.13 22.43 -23.45
C ASN A 378 -1.67 22.39 -23.60
N PRO A 379 -2.25 23.27 -24.46
CA PRO A 379 -3.70 23.32 -24.70
C PRO A 379 -4.30 22.00 -25.20
N GLU A 380 -3.56 21.19 -25.97
CA GLU A 380 -4.07 19.90 -26.48
C GLU A 380 -4.30 18.89 -25.35
N ARG A 381 -3.51 19.01 -24.27
CA ARG A 381 -3.60 18.17 -23.07
C ARG A 381 -4.31 18.86 -21.90
N GLN A 382 -4.84 20.06 -22.08
CA GLN A 382 -5.53 20.80 -21.03
C GLN A 382 -6.67 19.99 -20.41
N ARG A 383 -7.49 19.32 -21.24
CA ARG A 383 -8.60 18.48 -20.75
C ARG A 383 -8.11 17.31 -19.88
N PHE A 384 -6.97 16.73 -20.23
CA PHE A 384 -6.37 15.64 -19.48
C PHE A 384 -5.90 16.11 -18.09
N TRP A 385 -5.25 17.26 -18.01
CA TRP A 385 -4.81 17.83 -16.73
C TRP A 385 -5.97 18.33 -15.87
N ASN A 386 -7.00 18.91 -16.47
CA ASN A 386 -8.23 19.28 -15.76
C ASN A 386 -8.91 18.04 -15.15
N PHE A 387 -8.92 16.91 -15.86
CA PHE A 387 -9.44 15.66 -15.32
C PHE A 387 -8.64 15.20 -14.08
N ARG A 388 -7.30 15.35 -14.07
CA ARG A 388 -6.48 15.05 -12.88
C ARG A 388 -6.78 15.96 -11.70
N ILE A 389 -7.03 17.25 -11.97
CA ILE A 389 -7.46 18.21 -10.93
C ILE A 389 -8.81 17.79 -10.36
N GLU A 390 -9.76 17.41 -11.21
CA GLU A 390 -11.08 16.92 -10.80
C GLU A 390 -10.98 15.65 -9.96
N ASP A 391 -10.10 14.70 -10.32
CA ASP A 391 -9.82 13.50 -9.52
C ASP A 391 -9.42 13.90 -8.08
N ILE A 392 -8.45 14.81 -7.93
CA ILE A 392 -7.95 15.25 -6.61
C ILE A 392 -9.04 15.97 -5.80
N LEU A 393 -9.81 16.85 -6.44
CA LEU A 393 -10.88 17.60 -5.79
C LEU A 393 -12.01 16.69 -5.29
N ARG A 394 -12.33 15.62 -6.02
CA ARG A 394 -13.30 14.61 -5.57
C ARG A 394 -12.83 13.90 -4.32
N GLU A 395 -11.55 13.51 -4.25
CA GLU A 395 -11.00 12.85 -3.07
C GLU A 395 -10.93 13.77 -1.85
N GLN A 396 -10.55 15.05 -2.03
CA GLN A 396 -10.63 16.05 -0.95
C GLN A 396 -12.06 16.18 -0.41
N LYS A 397 -13.06 16.18 -1.30
CA LYS A 397 -14.47 16.27 -0.91
C LYS A 397 -14.93 15.01 -0.18
N ALA A 398 -14.55 13.83 -0.63
CA ALA A 398 -14.86 12.55 0.02
C ALA A 398 -14.28 12.49 1.43
N ALA A 399 -13.01 12.87 1.60
CA ALA A 399 -12.35 12.95 2.90
C ALA A 399 -13.08 13.90 3.87
N LYS A 400 -13.54 15.06 3.37
CA LYS A 400 -14.31 16.03 4.17
C LYS A 400 -15.68 15.48 4.61
N VAL A 401 -16.38 14.78 3.72
CA VAL A 401 -17.69 14.17 4.03
C VAL A 401 -17.55 13.07 5.08
N ASN A 402 -16.54 12.21 4.95
CA ASN A 402 -16.25 11.16 5.92
C ASN A 402 -15.96 11.75 7.31
N LYS A 403 -15.17 12.84 7.41
CA LYS A 403 -14.91 13.52 8.69
C LYS A 403 -16.19 14.09 9.31
N LEU A 404 -17.07 14.69 8.51
CA LEU A 404 -18.35 15.24 8.98
C LEU A 404 -19.30 14.15 9.48
N GLN A 405 -19.42 13.03 8.77
CA GLN A 405 -20.25 11.90 9.20
C GLN A 405 -19.74 11.29 10.51
N ASN A 406 -18.42 11.17 10.67
CA ASN A 406 -17.82 10.69 11.91
C ASN A 406 -18.11 11.62 13.10
N ASN A 407 -18.08 12.94 12.89
CA ASN A 407 -18.41 13.91 13.92
C ASN A 407 -19.92 13.92 14.28
N LEU A 408 -20.79 13.79 13.28
CA LEU A 408 -22.25 13.69 13.49
C LEU A 408 -22.65 12.43 14.27
N ASN A 409 -21.96 11.32 14.03
CA ASN A 409 -22.17 10.09 14.80
C ASN A 409 -21.73 10.26 16.26
N LYS A 410 -20.66 11.03 16.52
CA LYS A 410 -20.21 11.38 17.88
C LYS A 410 -21.27 12.20 18.65
N GLU A 411 -21.86 13.22 18.02
CA GLU A 411 -22.90 14.05 18.67
C GLU A 411 -24.19 13.29 18.97
N LYS A 412 -24.54 12.28 18.16
CA LYS A 412 -25.71 11.42 18.41
C LYS A 412 -25.50 10.44 19.57
N ILE A 413 -24.25 10.12 19.91
CA ILE A 413 -23.90 9.23 21.04
C ILE A 413 -23.77 10.05 22.34
N GLU A 414 -23.39 11.33 22.25
CA GLU A 414 -23.23 12.23 23.39
C GLU A 414 -24.54 12.94 23.82
N LYS A 415 -25.64 12.80 23.07
CA LYS A 415 -26.97 13.23 23.54
C LYS A 415 -27.72 12.02 24.12
N PRO A 416 -28.10 12.07 25.41
CA PRO A 416 -28.74 10.95 26.12
C PRO A 416 -30.13 10.59 25.58
#